data_AF-A0A7X5ICX7-F1
#
_entry.id   AF-A0A7X5ICX7-F1
#
_cell.length_a   1.000
_cell.length_b   1.000
_cell.length_c   1.000
_cell.angle_alpha   90.00
_cell.angle_beta   90.00
_cell.angle_gamma   90.00
#
_symmetry.space_group_name_H-M   'P 1'
#
loop_
_entity.id
_entity.type
_entity.pdbx_description
1 polymer ?
#
loop_
_entity_poly.entity_id
_entity_poly.type
_entity_poly.pdbx_seq_one_letter_code
_entity_poly.pdbx_strand_id
1 'polypeptide(L)'
;MLFLYKPDFQFRQAKVEKKVCLPAEAFEKFLRDPLQDVPCVVENKDLMCQDKEGVYHCLLVTGEGRRDGVLVEAEGYDYARYASYVPDAAALEYDSLSEFGAGLSRLADRMILEGTSDTGDGNWVFYLDQIQEGCDFSFSENPALTELLADMLVERPEVSLASIRRDCLELRFYPDFCKNLQKRQRQSLAGLVSQEKDSGDNMSQENGGQAMGTCLKDLLCARWENLHLVHDEIDYGLPHTIVELDGETLTEAGKEAWADVLDAKVVRVFQGYFGLQMELSGVKASRLDAFSAMLAGYCSVEDYENWVNEPEEEPAVPVMQEG
;
A
#
# COMPACT_ATOMS: atom_id res chain seq x y z
N MET A 1 19.05 -9.88 -7.11
CA MET A 1 20.53 -9.98 -7.11
C MET A 1 21.04 -9.48 -8.46
N LEU A 2 22.26 -8.94 -8.54
CA LEU A 2 22.84 -8.37 -9.77
C LEU A 2 24.04 -9.19 -10.25
N PHE A 3 24.11 -9.46 -11.55
CA PHE A 3 25.30 -10.02 -12.20
C PHE A 3 26.26 -8.90 -12.61
N LEU A 4 27.55 -9.09 -12.37
CA LEU A 4 28.60 -8.19 -12.88
C LEU A 4 28.80 -8.42 -14.39
N TYR A 5 28.07 -7.63 -15.19
CA TYR A 5 28.14 -7.54 -16.66
C TYR A 5 28.24 -8.89 -17.42
N LYS A 6 27.09 -9.41 -17.83
CA LYS A 6 27.00 -10.56 -18.74
C LYS A 6 26.49 -10.10 -20.13
N PRO A 7 27.15 -10.45 -21.24
CA PRO A 7 26.76 -9.97 -22.57
C PRO A 7 25.55 -10.70 -23.18
N ASP A 8 25.19 -11.87 -22.66
CA ASP A 8 24.05 -12.70 -23.10
C ASP A 8 23.47 -13.51 -21.93
N PHE A 9 22.14 -13.68 -21.89
CA PHE A 9 21.40 -14.37 -20.84
C PHE A 9 20.73 -15.65 -21.34
N GLN A 10 21.53 -16.71 -21.45
CA GLN A 10 21.00 -18.06 -21.70
C GLN A 10 20.42 -18.64 -20.42
N PHE A 11 19.08 -18.68 -20.36
CA PHE A 11 18.36 -19.45 -19.34
C PHE A 11 18.47 -20.94 -19.65
N ARG A 12 18.68 -21.74 -18.61
CA ARG A 12 18.69 -23.21 -18.65
C ARG A 12 17.74 -23.70 -17.56
N GLN A 13 16.97 -24.75 -17.84
CA GLN A 13 16.20 -25.41 -16.80
C GLN A 13 17.15 -26.17 -15.87
N ALA A 14 16.84 -26.14 -14.57
CA ALA A 14 17.59 -26.83 -13.54
C ALA A 14 16.63 -27.63 -12.66
N LYS A 15 17.04 -28.84 -12.27
CA LYS A 15 16.31 -29.73 -11.36
C LYS A 15 17.19 -30.02 -10.15
N VAL A 16 16.64 -29.94 -8.94
CA VAL A 16 17.34 -30.36 -7.73
C VAL A 16 17.30 -31.88 -7.62
N GLU A 17 18.46 -32.54 -7.61
CA GLU A 17 18.54 -33.97 -7.27
C GLU A 17 18.79 -34.19 -5.77
N LYS A 18 19.49 -33.26 -5.12
CA LYS A 18 19.80 -33.34 -3.70
C LYS A 18 20.07 -31.97 -3.08
N LYS A 19 19.51 -31.73 -1.90
CA LYS A 19 19.86 -30.60 -1.04
C LYS A 19 20.98 -31.00 -0.09
N VAL A 20 21.94 -30.11 0.14
CA VAL A 20 23.01 -30.28 1.14
C VAL A 20 23.10 -29.03 2.00
N CYS A 21 22.81 -29.17 3.30
CA CYS A 21 22.99 -28.11 4.27
C CYS A 21 24.41 -28.17 4.85
N LEU A 22 25.15 -27.05 4.74
CA LEU A 22 26.49 -26.89 5.30
C LEU A 22 26.43 -26.05 6.59
N PRO A 23 27.31 -26.31 7.59
CA PRO A 23 27.50 -25.40 8.72
C PRO A 23 27.78 -23.97 8.26
N ALA A 24 27.30 -22.97 8.99
CA ALA A 24 27.32 -21.58 8.55
C ALA A 24 28.71 -21.08 8.10
N GLU A 25 29.78 -21.42 8.82
CA GLU A 25 31.17 -21.05 8.46
C GLU A 25 31.64 -21.71 7.14
N ALA A 26 31.23 -22.95 6.89
CA ALA A 26 31.58 -23.68 5.66
C ALA A 26 30.82 -23.13 4.45
N PHE A 27 29.56 -22.73 4.63
CA PHE A 27 28.78 -22.06 3.59
C PHE A 27 29.34 -20.66 3.27
N GLU A 28 29.69 -19.86 4.29
CA GLU A 28 30.35 -18.57 4.12
C GLU A 28 31.72 -18.69 3.43
N LYS A 29 32.48 -19.75 3.70
CA LYS A 29 33.72 -20.03 2.96
C LYS A 29 33.43 -20.36 1.49
N PHE A 30 32.45 -21.22 1.21
CA PHE A 30 32.03 -21.59 -0.14
C PHE A 30 31.56 -20.38 -0.96
N LEU A 31 30.80 -19.45 -0.37
CA LEU A 31 30.38 -18.22 -1.06
C LEU A 31 31.55 -17.28 -1.40
N ARG A 32 32.67 -17.36 -0.67
CA ARG A 32 33.85 -16.51 -0.90
C ARG A 32 34.84 -17.08 -1.91
N ASP A 33 34.94 -18.40 -2.00
CA ASP A 33 35.84 -19.12 -2.91
C ASP A 33 35.16 -20.37 -3.50
N PRO A 34 34.19 -20.20 -4.42
CA PRO A 34 33.43 -21.31 -5.02
C PRO A 34 34.22 -22.13 -6.06
N LEU A 35 35.46 -21.71 -6.37
CA LEU A 35 36.38 -22.40 -7.29
C LEU A 35 37.36 -23.34 -6.57
N GLN A 36 37.39 -23.31 -5.24
CA GLN A 36 38.12 -24.28 -4.42
C GLN A 36 37.32 -25.59 -4.29
N ASP A 37 38.02 -26.71 -4.09
CA ASP A 37 37.39 -28.02 -3.90
C ASP A 37 36.37 -27.97 -2.75
N VAL A 38 35.10 -28.24 -3.07
CA VAL A 38 33.99 -28.20 -2.09
C VAL A 38 33.59 -29.64 -1.76
N PRO A 39 33.77 -30.13 -0.51
CA PRO A 39 33.53 -31.54 -0.20
C PRO A 39 32.16 -32.07 -0.62
N CYS A 40 31.10 -31.29 -0.46
CA CYS A 40 29.75 -31.68 -0.88
C CYS A 40 29.57 -31.77 -2.42
N VAL A 41 30.39 -31.06 -3.21
CA VAL A 41 30.41 -31.19 -4.67
C VAL A 41 31.12 -32.50 -5.05
N VAL A 42 32.29 -32.76 -4.45
CA VAL A 42 33.08 -33.97 -4.67
C VAL A 42 32.31 -35.24 -4.30
N GLU A 43 31.63 -35.24 -3.15
CA GLU A 43 30.84 -36.36 -2.62
C GLU A 43 29.60 -36.71 -3.47
N ASN A 44 29.15 -35.81 -4.34
CA ASN A 44 27.85 -35.93 -5.03
C ASN A 44 27.95 -35.67 -6.54
N LYS A 45 29.16 -35.76 -7.13
CA LYS A 45 29.39 -35.57 -8.58
C LYS A 45 28.45 -36.37 -9.47
N ASP A 46 28.18 -37.63 -9.11
CA ASP A 46 27.35 -38.54 -9.90
C ASP A 46 25.86 -38.12 -9.99
N LEU A 47 25.43 -37.12 -9.20
CA LEU A 47 24.10 -36.50 -9.27
C LEU A 47 24.06 -35.23 -10.14
N MET A 48 25.21 -34.72 -10.57
CA MET A 48 25.33 -33.49 -11.36
C MET A 48 25.64 -33.82 -12.83
N CYS A 49 24.73 -33.47 -13.73
CA CYS A 49 24.88 -33.69 -15.17
C CYS A 49 23.88 -32.84 -15.97
N GLN A 50 24.06 -32.78 -17.29
CA GLN A 50 23.02 -32.35 -18.22
C GLN A 50 22.36 -33.57 -18.86
N ASP A 51 21.03 -33.57 -18.96
CA ASP A 51 20.27 -34.63 -19.61
C ASP A 51 20.15 -34.46 -21.15
N LYS A 52 19.28 -35.26 -21.76
CA LYS A 52 19.06 -35.25 -23.22
C LYS A 52 18.11 -34.15 -23.69
N GLU A 53 17.34 -33.55 -22.77
CA GLU A 53 16.40 -32.46 -23.06
C GLU A 53 17.05 -31.08 -22.80
N GLY A 54 18.20 -31.07 -22.12
CA GLY A 54 19.03 -29.91 -21.83
C GLY A 54 18.92 -29.40 -20.40
N VAL A 55 18.20 -30.12 -19.54
CA VAL A 55 18.01 -29.81 -18.12
C VAL A 55 19.30 -30.11 -17.36
N TYR A 56 19.69 -29.20 -16.47
CA TYR A 56 20.83 -29.39 -15.56
C TYR A 56 20.33 -30.00 -14.25
N HIS A 57 20.83 -31.20 -13.93
CA HIS A 57 20.66 -31.84 -12.64
C HIS A 57 21.67 -31.22 -11.66
N CYS A 58 21.17 -30.60 -10.59
CA CYS A 58 21.93 -29.74 -9.71
C CYS A 58 21.85 -30.20 -8.25
N LEU A 59 22.88 -29.84 -7.48
CA LEU A 59 22.83 -29.83 -6.02
C LEU A 59 22.31 -28.47 -5.53
N LEU A 60 21.44 -28.48 -4.53
CA LEU A 60 21.02 -27.26 -3.81
C LEU A 60 21.82 -27.15 -2.52
N VAL A 61 22.87 -26.32 -2.52
CA VAL A 61 23.72 -26.10 -1.34
C VAL A 61 23.15 -24.95 -0.52
N THR A 62 22.85 -25.18 0.76
CA THR A 62 22.31 -24.17 1.69
C THR A 62 23.21 -24.02 2.92
N GLY A 63 23.17 -22.86 3.58
CA GLY A 63 23.78 -22.68 4.89
C GLY A 63 22.82 -23.00 6.04
N GLU A 64 23.35 -23.48 7.15
CA GLU A 64 22.60 -23.63 8.40
C GLU A 64 21.97 -22.29 8.83
N GLY A 65 20.68 -22.32 9.17
CA GLY A 65 19.92 -21.11 9.55
C GLY A 65 19.58 -20.14 8.41
N ARG A 66 19.90 -20.47 7.14
CA ARG A 66 19.64 -19.60 5.98
C ARG A 66 18.41 -20.02 5.19
N ARG A 67 17.72 -19.02 4.62
CA ARG A 67 16.63 -19.20 3.63
C ARG A 67 17.19 -19.32 2.20
N ASP A 68 18.33 -18.71 1.95
CA ASP A 68 19.01 -18.70 0.65
C ASP A 68 19.95 -19.90 0.44
N GLY A 69 20.28 -20.14 -0.83
CA GLY A 69 21.17 -21.22 -1.25
C GLY A 69 21.83 -20.96 -2.60
N VAL A 70 22.52 -21.96 -3.11
CA VAL A 70 23.17 -21.97 -4.43
C VAL A 70 22.87 -23.29 -5.13
N LEU A 71 22.29 -23.24 -6.32
CA LEU A 71 22.29 -24.36 -7.26
C LEU A 71 23.70 -24.52 -7.82
N VAL A 72 24.25 -25.72 -7.71
CA VAL A 72 25.57 -26.10 -8.23
C VAL A 72 25.42 -27.23 -9.25
N GLU A 73 26.08 -27.06 -10.40
CA GLU A 73 26.40 -28.15 -11.32
C GLU A 73 27.90 -28.05 -11.63
N ALA A 74 28.59 -29.20 -11.72
CA ALA A 74 30.05 -29.25 -11.69
C ALA A 74 30.69 -29.73 -13.00
N GLU A 75 29.93 -30.31 -13.94
CA GLU A 75 30.40 -31.00 -15.15
C GLU A 75 31.52 -32.02 -14.86
N GLY A 76 31.43 -32.70 -13.70
CA GLY A 76 32.41 -33.66 -13.20
C GLY A 76 33.63 -33.08 -12.45
N TYR A 77 33.75 -31.76 -12.32
CA TYR A 77 34.82 -31.09 -11.57
C TYR A 77 34.57 -31.11 -10.06
N ASP A 78 35.58 -30.76 -9.27
CA ASP A 78 35.57 -30.79 -7.78
C ASP A 78 35.08 -29.48 -7.14
N TYR A 79 34.78 -28.47 -7.96
CA TYR A 79 34.32 -27.14 -7.59
C TYR A 79 33.01 -26.77 -8.30
N ALA A 80 32.36 -25.67 -7.88
CA ALA A 80 31.09 -25.24 -8.43
C ALA A 80 31.26 -24.52 -9.79
N ARG A 81 31.49 -25.29 -10.86
CA ARG A 81 31.72 -24.77 -12.22
C ARG A 81 30.55 -23.95 -12.77
N TYR A 82 29.33 -24.39 -12.54
CA TYR A 82 28.11 -23.62 -12.77
C TYR A 82 27.43 -23.38 -11.42
N ALA A 83 27.19 -22.11 -11.11
CA ALA A 83 26.55 -21.69 -9.86
C ALA A 83 25.43 -20.68 -10.16
N SER A 84 24.28 -20.85 -9.52
CA SER A 84 23.21 -19.85 -9.49
C SER A 84 22.70 -19.67 -8.06
N TYR A 85 22.70 -18.44 -7.58
CA TYR A 85 22.11 -18.10 -6.28
C TYR A 85 20.58 -18.31 -6.30
N VAL A 86 20.05 -18.74 -5.16
CA VAL A 86 18.63 -19.00 -4.92
C VAL A 86 18.19 -18.17 -3.71
N PRO A 87 17.33 -17.14 -3.86
CA PRO A 87 16.85 -16.33 -2.73
C PRO A 87 16.00 -17.11 -1.72
N ASP A 88 15.28 -18.14 -2.18
CA ASP A 88 14.48 -19.03 -1.34
C ASP A 88 14.71 -20.49 -1.75
N ALA A 89 15.46 -21.22 -0.94
CA ALA A 89 15.79 -22.62 -1.18
C ALA A 89 14.58 -23.57 -0.98
N ALA A 90 13.60 -23.21 -0.15
CA ALA A 90 12.42 -24.05 0.09
C ALA A 90 11.50 -24.10 -1.14
N ALA A 91 11.40 -22.99 -1.88
CA ALA A 91 10.64 -22.92 -3.14
C ALA A 91 11.21 -23.78 -4.29
N LEU A 92 12.44 -24.31 -4.15
CA LEU A 92 13.05 -25.30 -5.06
C LEU A 92 13.15 -26.71 -4.47
N GLU A 93 12.75 -26.90 -3.22
CA GLU A 93 12.77 -28.18 -2.50
C GLU A 93 11.39 -28.87 -2.52
N TYR A 94 10.31 -28.09 -2.67
CA TYR A 94 8.94 -28.57 -2.65
C TYR A 94 8.13 -27.98 -3.82
N ASP A 95 7.89 -28.80 -4.85
CA ASP A 95 7.11 -28.40 -6.03
C ASP A 95 5.73 -27.83 -5.63
N SER A 96 5.05 -28.46 -4.68
CA SER A 96 3.75 -28.03 -4.16
C SER A 96 3.77 -26.64 -3.49
N LEU A 97 4.88 -26.26 -2.85
CA LEU A 97 5.05 -24.90 -2.28
C LEU A 97 5.25 -23.87 -3.40
N SER A 98 5.99 -24.26 -4.45
CA SER A 98 6.24 -23.44 -5.64
C SER A 98 4.95 -23.20 -6.43
N GLU A 99 4.17 -24.26 -6.69
CA GLU A 99 2.86 -24.20 -7.35
C GLU A 99 1.84 -23.37 -6.55
N PHE A 100 1.80 -23.57 -5.22
CA PHE A 100 0.94 -22.81 -4.31
C PHE A 100 1.27 -21.31 -4.30
N GLY A 101 2.55 -20.95 -4.13
CA GLY A 101 3.01 -19.55 -4.15
C GLY A 101 2.79 -18.89 -5.51
N ALA A 102 3.05 -19.60 -6.60
CA ALA A 102 2.75 -19.13 -7.96
C ALA A 102 1.23 -18.99 -8.19
N GLY A 103 0.41 -19.83 -7.57
CA GLY A 103 -1.06 -19.72 -7.59
C GLY A 103 -1.56 -18.46 -6.89
N LEU A 104 -1.10 -18.20 -5.66
CA LEU A 104 -1.44 -16.98 -4.92
C LEU A 104 -0.94 -15.71 -5.64
N SER A 105 0.25 -15.74 -6.23
CA SER A 105 0.77 -14.61 -7.02
C SER A 105 -0.13 -14.29 -8.22
N ARG A 106 -0.56 -15.30 -8.98
CA ARG A 106 -1.50 -15.12 -10.10
C ARG A 106 -2.88 -14.62 -9.64
N LEU A 107 -3.34 -15.05 -8.46
CA LEU A 107 -4.59 -14.56 -7.87
C LEU A 107 -4.47 -13.08 -7.49
N ALA A 108 -3.39 -12.68 -6.83
CA ALA A 108 -3.13 -11.28 -6.48
C ALA A 108 -3.04 -10.42 -7.76
N ASP A 109 -2.27 -10.83 -8.78
CA ASP A 109 -2.22 -10.12 -10.07
C ASP A 109 -3.60 -9.97 -10.74
N ARG A 110 -4.46 -11.00 -10.66
CA ARG A 110 -5.86 -10.95 -11.13
C ARG A 110 -6.67 -9.90 -10.37
N MET A 111 -6.59 -9.90 -9.04
CA MET A 111 -7.33 -8.96 -8.18
C MET A 111 -6.88 -7.51 -8.36
N ILE A 112 -5.57 -7.27 -8.53
CA ILE A 112 -5.04 -5.94 -8.91
C ILE A 112 -5.57 -5.52 -10.28
N LEU A 113 -5.52 -6.40 -11.28
CA LEU A 113 -5.95 -6.09 -12.64
C LEU A 113 -7.45 -5.75 -12.72
N GLU A 114 -8.29 -6.50 -12.01
CA GLU A 114 -9.74 -6.28 -11.93
C GLU A 114 -10.06 -4.97 -11.21
N GLY A 115 -9.66 -4.86 -9.94
CA GLY A 115 -9.98 -3.70 -9.10
C GLY A 115 -9.48 -2.37 -9.67
N THR A 116 -8.23 -2.30 -10.15
CA THR A 116 -7.68 -1.09 -10.79
C THR A 116 -8.28 -0.77 -12.15
N SER A 117 -8.89 -1.75 -12.83
CA SER A 117 -9.58 -1.49 -14.10
C SER A 117 -10.97 -0.93 -13.87
N ASP A 118 -11.74 -1.53 -12.95
CA ASP A 118 -13.18 -1.34 -12.87
C ASP A 118 -13.66 -0.48 -11.69
N THR A 119 -12.82 -0.20 -10.69
CA THR A 119 -13.18 0.75 -9.61
C THR A 119 -13.54 2.15 -10.14
N GLY A 120 -14.59 2.73 -9.55
CA GLY A 120 -15.12 4.05 -9.89
C GLY A 120 -14.72 5.18 -8.94
N ASP A 121 -14.13 4.84 -7.79
CA ASP A 121 -13.81 5.71 -6.66
C ASP A 121 -12.45 5.40 -6.02
N GLY A 122 -11.88 4.21 -6.26
CA GLY A 122 -10.64 3.71 -5.67
C GLY A 122 -10.85 2.56 -4.67
N ASN A 123 -12.09 2.26 -4.25
CA ASN A 123 -12.40 1.11 -3.40
C ASN A 123 -12.81 -0.10 -4.28
N TRP A 124 -12.60 -1.32 -3.78
CA TRP A 124 -13.18 -2.55 -4.36
C TRP A 124 -13.39 -3.62 -3.29
N VAL A 125 -14.37 -4.49 -3.47
CA VAL A 125 -14.72 -5.56 -2.52
C VAL A 125 -14.69 -6.91 -3.25
N PHE A 126 -13.81 -7.80 -2.80
CA PHE A 126 -13.69 -9.16 -3.28
C PHE A 126 -14.34 -10.13 -2.29
N TYR A 127 -15.45 -10.76 -2.65
CA TYR A 127 -16.04 -11.80 -1.80
C TYR A 127 -15.20 -13.09 -1.85
N LEU A 128 -15.05 -13.77 -0.70
CA LEU A 128 -14.12 -14.89 -0.56
C LEU A 128 -14.55 -16.14 -1.37
N ASP A 129 -15.85 -16.29 -1.64
CA ASP A 129 -16.40 -17.32 -2.52
C ASP A 129 -16.11 -17.04 -4.00
N GLN A 130 -16.20 -15.78 -4.43
CA GLN A 130 -15.91 -15.35 -5.80
C GLN A 130 -14.42 -15.50 -6.16
N ILE A 131 -13.51 -15.10 -5.27
CA ILE A 131 -12.06 -15.25 -5.55
C ILE A 131 -11.58 -16.70 -5.48
N GLN A 132 -12.31 -17.57 -4.76
CA GLN A 132 -12.12 -19.01 -4.76
C GLN A 132 -12.57 -19.66 -6.09
N GLU A 133 -13.43 -19.01 -6.89
CA GLU A 133 -13.83 -19.56 -8.19
C GLU A 133 -12.63 -19.61 -9.17
N GLY A 134 -12.32 -20.83 -9.61
CA GLY A 134 -11.16 -21.12 -10.45
C GLY A 134 -9.81 -21.16 -9.69
N CYS A 135 -9.80 -21.37 -8.38
CA CYS A 135 -8.58 -21.54 -7.58
C CYS A 135 -8.70 -22.72 -6.59
N ASP A 136 -7.61 -23.45 -6.36
CA ASP A 136 -7.54 -24.61 -5.45
C ASP A 136 -7.41 -24.21 -3.96
N PHE A 137 -7.98 -23.07 -3.57
CA PHE A 137 -7.77 -22.41 -2.28
C PHE A 137 -9.09 -22.16 -1.52
N SER A 138 -9.28 -22.77 -0.35
CA SER A 138 -10.40 -22.48 0.57
C SER A 138 -10.11 -21.28 1.47
N PHE A 139 -10.37 -20.06 1.01
CA PHE A 139 -10.18 -18.82 1.80
C PHE A 139 -11.15 -18.70 2.99
N SER A 140 -12.40 -19.13 2.78
CA SER A 140 -13.46 -19.10 3.79
C SER A 140 -13.22 -20.04 4.98
N GLU A 141 -12.41 -21.09 4.80
CA GLU A 141 -12.08 -22.08 5.83
C GLU A 141 -10.68 -21.88 6.44
N ASN A 142 -9.87 -20.96 5.89
CA ASN A 142 -8.48 -20.76 6.28
C ASN A 142 -8.13 -19.26 6.43
N PRO A 143 -8.37 -18.67 7.63
CA PRO A 143 -8.08 -17.25 7.89
C PRO A 143 -6.62 -16.85 7.59
N ALA A 144 -5.65 -17.69 7.95
CA ALA A 144 -4.23 -17.40 7.74
C ALA A 144 -3.84 -17.34 6.24
N LEU A 145 -4.60 -17.99 5.36
CA LEU A 145 -4.43 -17.90 3.91
C LEU A 145 -5.03 -16.60 3.34
N THR A 146 -6.13 -16.13 3.93
CA THR A 146 -6.75 -14.83 3.62
C THR A 146 -5.89 -13.68 4.14
N GLU A 147 -5.27 -13.83 5.31
CA GLU A 147 -4.26 -12.92 5.87
C GLU A 147 -3.02 -12.85 4.95
N LEU A 148 -2.44 -13.99 4.56
CA LEU A 148 -1.31 -14.03 3.61
C LEU A 148 -1.64 -13.37 2.27
N LEU A 149 -2.85 -13.58 1.73
CA LEU A 149 -3.27 -12.93 0.49
C LEU A 149 -3.43 -11.41 0.68
N ALA A 150 -3.93 -10.95 1.81
CA ALA A 150 -4.02 -9.52 2.13
C ALA A 150 -2.64 -8.87 2.26
N ASP A 151 -1.69 -9.52 2.94
CA ASP A 151 -0.30 -9.06 3.04
C ASP A 151 0.34 -8.95 1.64
N MET A 152 0.23 -10.01 0.82
CA MET A 152 0.69 -10.01 -0.58
C MET A 152 0.05 -8.92 -1.46
N LEU A 153 -1.14 -8.45 -1.10
CA LEU A 153 -1.83 -7.35 -1.78
C LEU A 153 -1.40 -5.98 -1.24
N VAL A 154 -1.08 -5.83 0.05
CA VAL A 154 -0.51 -4.59 0.62
C VAL A 154 0.95 -4.36 0.18
N GLU A 155 1.69 -5.42 -0.15
CA GLU A 155 3.01 -5.31 -0.79
C GLU A 155 2.96 -4.74 -2.23
N ARG A 156 1.78 -4.55 -2.82
CA ARG A 156 1.61 -4.05 -4.19
C ARG A 156 1.65 -2.53 -4.27
N PRO A 157 2.44 -1.93 -5.17
CA PRO A 157 2.47 -0.48 -5.35
C PRO A 157 1.12 0.10 -5.84
N GLU A 158 0.23 -0.75 -6.35
CA GLU A 158 -1.13 -0.35 -6.74
C GLU A 158 -2.10 -0.20 -5.56
N VAL A 159 -1.79 -0.74 -4.37
CA VAL A 159 -2.70 -0.85 -3.22
C VAL A 159 -2.24 0.06 -2.06
N SER A 160 -3.19 0.76 -1.45
CA SER A 160 -2.96 1.64 -0.31
C SER A 160 -3.33 0.99 1.03
N LEU A 161 -4.31 0.09 0.99
CA LEU A 161 -4.90 -0.60 2.14
C LEU A 161 -5.60 -1.88 1.68
N ALA A 162 -5.43 -2.96 2.44
CA ALA A 162 -6.32 -4.13 2.42
C ALA A 162 -7.02 -4.25 3.79
N SER A 163 -8.25 -4.75 3.81
CA SER A 163 -9.02 -4.96 5.04
C SER A 163 -9.88 -6.21 4.94
N ILE A 164 -9.67 -7.15 5.86
CA ILE A 164 -10.37 -8.43 5.90
C ILE A 164 -11.67 -8.26 6.70
N ARG A 165 -12.81 -8.60 6.09
CA ARG A 165 -14.09 -8.78 6.79
C ARG A 165 -14.42 -10.29 6.83
N ARG A 166 -15.62 -10.68 7.30
CA ARG A 166 -15.94 -12.09 7.55
C ARG A 166 -16.00 -12.96 6.29
N ASP A 167 -16.37 -12.34 5.19
CA ASP A 167 -16.79 -12.95 3.94
C ASP A 167 -16.26 -12.21 2.70
N CYS A 168 -15.50 -11.12 2.89
CA CYS A 168 -14.82 -10.39 1.82
C CYS A 168 -13.46 -9.82 2.25
N LEU A 169 -12.62 -9.54 1.24
CA LEU A 169 -11.44 -8.70 1.32
C LEU A 169 -11.73 -7.37 0.61
N GLU A 170 -11.50 -6.27 1.31
CA GLU A 170 -11.73 -4.93 0.79
C GLU A 170 -10.39 -4.27 0.50
N LEU A 171 -10.19 -3.85 -0.75
CA LEU A 171 -8.98 -3.18 -1.20
C LEU A 171 -9.27 -1.72 -1.51
N ARG A 172 -8.30 -0.85 -1.22
CA ARG A 172 -8.26 0.51 -1.75
C ARG A 172 -7.00 0.72 -2.57
N PHE A 173 -7.15 1.37 -3.72
CA PHE A 173 -6.14 1.47 -4.77
C PHE A 173 -5.66 2.91 -4.97
N TYR A 174 -4.34 3.05 -5.13
CA TYR A 174 -3.72 4.31 -5.50
C TYR A 174 -4.29 4.84 -6.82
N PRO A 175 -4.72 6.09 -6.82
CA PRO A 175 -5.87 6.98 -8.50
C PRO A 175 -5.03 6.81 -9.76
N ASP A 176 -3.72 6.86 -9.59
CA ASP A 176 -2.68 6.76 -10.61
C ASP A 176 -2.63 5.38 -11.31
N PHE A 177 -3.17 4.34 -10.67
CA PHE A 177 -3.34 3.01 -11.27
C PHE A 177 -4.79 2.76 -11.75
N CYS A 178 -5.75 3.56 -11.26
CA CYS A 178 -7.19 3.36 -11.48
C CYS A 178 -7.67 3.86 -12.85
N LYS A 179 -7.76 2.95 -13.82
CA LYS A 179 -7.97 3.27 -15.25
C LYS A 179 -9.32 3.96 -15.52
N ASN A 180 -10.40 3.50 -14.89
CA ASN A 180 -11.73 4.10 -15.08
C ASN A 180 -11.88 5.43 -14.34
N LEU A 181 -11.25 5.58 -13.16
CA LEU A 181 -11.14 6.85 -12.43
C LEU A 181 -10.51 7.93 -13.34
N GLN A 182 -9.35 7.64 -13.95
CA GLN A 182 -8.67 8.56 -14.86
C GLN A 182 -9.48 8.90 -16.13
N LYS A 183 -10.27 7.96 -16.67
CA LYS A 183 -11.17 8.24 -17.79
C LYS A 183 -12.28 9.21 -17.38
N ARG A 184 -12.95 8.95 -16.24
CA ARG A 184 -14.01 9.80 -15.68
C ARG A 184 -13.47 11.21 -15.39
N GLN A 185 -12.29 11.33 -14.81
CA GLN A 185 -11.60 12.60 -14.55
C GLN A 185 -11.29 13.37 -15.85
N ARG A 186 -10.70 12.71 -16.86
CA ARG A 186 -10.45 13.32 -18.19
C ARG A 186 -11.75 13.73 -18.91
N GLN A 187 -12.84 13.00 -18.72
CA GLN A 187 -14.16 13.33 -19.28
C GLN A 187 -14.82 14.51 -18.56
N SER A 188 -14.69 14.60 -17.23
CA SER A 188 -15.11 15.78 -16.45
C SER A 188 -14.36 17.05 -16.90
N LEU A 189 -13.03 16.97 -16.96
CA LEU A 189 -12.17 18.06 -17.44
C LEU A 189 -12.48 18.49 -18.89
N ALA A 190 -12.90 17.56 -19.75
CA ALA A 190 -13.34 17.90 -21.12
C ALA A 190 -14.73 18.56 -21.17
N GLY A 191 -15.63 18.26 -20.23
CA GLY A 191 -16.93 18.91 -20.10
C GLY A 191 -16.83 20.36 -19.60
N LEU A 192 -15.97 20.60 -18.61
CA LEU A 192 -15.77 21.90 -17.96
C LEU A 192 -15.37 23.03 -18.94
N VAL A 193 -14.71 22.70 -20.06
CA VAL A 193 -14.30 23.69 -21.09
C VAL A 193 -15.49 24.27 -21.89
N SER A 194 -16.71 23.71 -21.74
CA SER A 194 -17.90 24.16 -22.48
C SER A 194 -18.97 24.88 -21.64
N GLN A 195 -18.83 24.95 -20.31
CA GLN A 195 -19.83 25.59 -19.43
C GLN A 195 -19.19 26.34 -18.25
N GLU A 196 -18.95 27.65 -18.40
CA GLU A 196 -18.92 28.59 -17.27
C GLU A 196 -20.36 28.84 -16.76
N LYS A 197 -20.96 27.80 -16.16
CA LYS A 197 -22.11 27.88 -15.23
C LYS A 197 -22.41 26.50 -14.65
N ASP A 198 -22.73 26.51 -13.36
CA ASP A 198 -22.99 25.36 -12.49
C ASP A 198 -21.80 24.41 -12.19
N SER A 199 -21.22 24.63 -11.01
CA SER A 199 -21.20 23.65 -9.92
C SER A 199 -20.49 22.28 -10.11
N GLY A 200 -19.33 22.10 -9.45
CA GLY A 200 -19.06 20.82 -8.73
C GLY A 200 -17.86 19.94 -9.13
N ASP A 201 -16.63 20.42 -8.90
CA ASP A 201 -15.49 19.74 -8.26
C ASP A 201 -15.06 18.26 -8.50
N ASN A 202 -13.82 18.16 -8.98
CA ASN A 202 -12.67 17.47 -8.36
C ASN A 202 -12.75 16.02 -7.85
N MET A 203 -12.25 15.10 -8.70
CA MET A 203 -10.92 14.49 -8.51
C MET A 203 -10.47 13.92 -7.13
N SER A 204 -10.09 12.63 -7.15
CA SER A 204 -8.99 11.99 -6.39
C SER A 204 -9.21 11.50 -4.94
N GLN A 205 -8.11 11.17 -4.25
CA GLN A 205 -7.94 9.98 -3.39
C GLN A 205 -6.75 10.14 -2.42
N GLU A 206 -6.80 9.44 -1.27
CA GLU A 206 -5.67 8.84 -0.48
C GLU A 206 -4.39 9.65 -0.11
N ASN A 207 -3.64 9.36 0.97
CA ASN A 207 -3.57 8.18 1.85
C ASN A 207 -3.17 8.55 3.31
N GLY A 208 -3.13 7.59 4.23
CA GLY A 208 -2.96 7.82 5.67
C GLY A 208 -1.59 8.25 6.21
N GLY A 209 -1.57 8.63 7.50
CA GLY A 209 -0.39 9.09 8.21
C GLY A 209 -0.52 9.01 9.74
N GLN A 210 0.16 8.02 10.32
CA GLN A 210 0.54 7.83 11.74
C GLN A 210 -0.45 8.24 12.85
N ALA A 211 -0.89 7.25 13.63
CA ALA A 211 -1.58 7.42 14.90
C ALA A 211 -0.67 7.99 16.01
N MET A 212 -0.40 9.29 15.94
CA MET A 212 0.10 10.09 17.06
C MET A 212 -0.91 10.08 18.22
N GLY A 213 -0.42 10.39 19.43
CA GLY A 213 -1.26 10.60 20.62
C GLY A 213 -1.92 11.99 20.67
N THR A 214 -1.99 12.70 19.54
CA THR A 214 -2.46 14.08 19.43
C THR A 214 -3.96 14.16 19.21
N CYS A 215 -4.59 15.08 19.92
CA CYS A 215 -5.96 15.53 19.64
C CYS A 215 -5.95 16.80 18.78
N LEU A 216 -7.11 17.17 18.20
CA LEU A 216 -7.22 18.28 17.25
C LEU A 216 -6.58 19.57 17.78
N LYS A 217 -6.83 19.94 19.04
CA LYS A 217 -6.26 21.15 19.69
C LYS A 217 -4.74 21.18 19.74
N ASP A 218 -4.05 20.03 19.75
CA ASP A 218 -2.58 19.98 19.76
C ASP A 218 -2.01 20.44 18.41
N LEU A 219 -2.76 20.26 17.32
CA LEU A 219 -2.38 20.68 15.97
C LEU A 219 -2.73 22.15 15.67
N LEU A 220 -3.60 22.78 16.48
CA LEU A 220 -3.99 24.19 16.33
C LEU A 220 -2.87 25.19 16.72
N CYS A 221 -1.68 24.69 17.07
CA CYS A 221 -0.45 25.50 17.12
C CYS A 221 0.09 25.84 15.71
N ALA A 222 -0.50 25.28 14.65
CA ALA A 222 -0.32 25.70 13.27
C ALA A 222 -1.64 26.19 12.69
N ARG A 223 -1.56 27.10 11.71
CA ARG A 223 -2.68 27.60 10.90
C ARG A 223 -3.01 26.60 9.80
N TRP A 224 -4.24 26.10 9.78
CA TRP A 224 -4.75 25.16 8.77
C TRP A 224 -5.72 25.88 7.84
N GLU A 225 -5.59 25.70 6.53
CA GLU A 225 -6.44 26.36 5.53
C GLU A 225 -7.10 25.33 4.61
N ASN A 226 -8.34 25.59 4.20
CA ASN A 226 -9.15 24.73 3.32
C ASN A 226 -9.26 23.27 3.85
N LEU A 227 -9.46 23.14 5.16
CA LEU A 227 -9.44 21.88 5.89
C LEU A 227 -10.83 21.24 5.95
N HIS A 228 -10.90 19.93 5.80
CA HIS A 228 -12.12 19.14 6.00
C HIS A 228 -11.91 18.11 7.10
N LEU A 229 -12.73 18.18 8.16
CA LEU A 229 -12.71 17.17 9.21
C LEU A 229 -13.62 16.00 8.83
N VAL A 230 -13.14 14.76 8.97
CA VAL A 230 -13.88 13.55 8.59
C VAL A 230 -13.88 12.51 9.72
N HIS A 231 -14.89 11.64 9.72
CA HIS A 231 -15.11 10.60 10.73
C HIS A 231 -15.42 9.27 10.04
N ASP A 232 -15.00 8.15 10.63
CA ASP A 232 -15.15 6.81 10.05
C ASP A 232 -16.62 6.35 9.89
N GLU A 233 -17.49 6.77 10.82
CA GLU A 233 -18.94 6.55 10.75
C GLU A 233 -19.71 7.44 9.74
N ILE A 234 -19.06 8.39 9.02
CA ILE A 234 -19.76 9.28 8.05
C ILE A 234 -19.68 8.72 6.62
N ASP A 235 -20.83 8.27 6.13
CA ASP A 235 -21.00 7.77 4.75
C ASP A 235 -21.12 8.93 3.74
N TYR A 236 -19.97 9.37 3.21
CA TYR A 236 -19.78 10.23 2.02
C TYR A 236 -20.76 11.41 1.81
N GLY A 237 -21.11 12.15 2.87
CA GLY A 237 -21.66 13.49 2.73
C GLY A 237 -20.65 14.47 2.12
N LEU A 238 -21.10 15.61 1.60
CA LEU A 238 -20.23 16.73 1.26
C LEU A 238 -19.71 17.35 2.57
N PRO A 239 -18.42 17.24 2.92
CA PRO A 239 -17.90 17.81 4.15
C PRO A 239 -17.82 19.33 4.02
N HIS A 240 -18.18 20.05 5.08
CA HIS A 240 -18.05 21.50 5.11
C HIS A 240 -16.58 21.92 5.12
N THR A 241 -16.17 22.71 4.12
CA THR A 241 -14.83 23.29 4.04
C THR A 241 -14.63 24.34 5.14
N ILE A 242 -13.67 24.10 6.03
CA ILE A 242 -13.22 25.09 6.99
C ILE A 242 -12.15 25.94 6.31
N VAL A 243 -12.45 27.23 6.10
CA VAL A 243 -11.57 28.17 5.38
C VAL A 243 -10.23 28.32 6.10
N GLU A 244 -10.29 28.55 7.40
CA GLU A 244 -9.13 28.68 8.30
C GLU A 244 -9.46 28.05 9.67
N LEU A 245 -8.48 27.39 10.30
CA LEU A 245 -8.58 26.85 11.65
C LEU A 245 -7.22 26.85 12.36
N ASP A 246 -7.17 27.49 13.52
CA ASP A 246 -6.01 27.59 14.40
C ASP A 246 -6.42 27.81 15.88
N GLY A 247 -5.46 28.15 16.74
CA GLY A 247 -5.70 28.40 18.18
C GLY A 247 -6.43 29.71 18.50
N GLU A 248 -6.52 30.63 17.56
CA GLU A 248 -7.12 31.97 17.71
C GLU A 248 -8.48 32.08 17.00
N THR A 249 -8.85 31.12 16.14
CA THR A 249 -10.13 31.04 15.43
C THR A 249 -11.36 31.03 16.36
N LEU A 250 -11.27 30.38 17.54
CA LEU A 250 -12.40 30.22 18.46
C LEU A 250 -12.34 31.13 19.70
N THR A 251 -13.49 31.66 20.09
CA THR A 251 -13.68 32.31 21.40
C THR A 251 -13.48 31.29 22.53
N GLU A 252 -13.28 31.75 23.77
CA GLU A 252 -13.23 30.86 24.94
C GLU A 252 -14.56 30.10 25.15
N ALA A 253 -15.70 30.71 24.79
CA ALA A 253 -17.01 30.04 24.82
C ALA A 253 -17.14 29.00 23.70
N GLY A 254 -16.55 29.24 22.53
CA GLY A 254 -16.42 28.24 21.45
C GLY A 254 -15.55 27.05 21.87
N LYS A 255 -14.41 27.32 22.51
CA LYS A 255 -13.51 26.27 23.04
C LYS A 255 -14.19 25.39 24.09
N GLU A 256 -15.02 25.96 24.98
CA GLU A 256 -15.83 25.17 25.92
C GLU A 256 -16.96 24.40 25.20
N ALA A 257 -17.68 25.06 24.28
CA ALA A 257 -18.82 24.47 23.56
C ALA A 257 -18.45 23.33 22.58
N TRP A 258 -17.19 23.26 22.14
CA TRP A 258 -16.70 22.28 21.15
C TRP A 258 -15.51 21.44 21.68
N ALA A 259 -15.33 21.38 22.99
CA ALA A 259 -14.24 20.64 23.64
C ALA A 259 -14.17 19.15 23.25
N ASP A 260 -15.30 18.48 22.97
CA ASP A 260 -15.36 17.08 22.52
C ASP A 260 -14.87 16.88 21.07
N VAL A 261 -14.89 17.93 20.25
CA VAL A 261 -14.29 17.94 18.90
C VAL A 261 -12.80 18.32 18.98
N LEU A 262 -12.45 19.26 19.86
CA LEU A 262 -11.06 19.69 20.10
C LEU A 262 -10.20 18.62 20.78
N ASP A 263 -10.78 17.80 21.65
CA ASP A 263 -10.16 16.63 22.28
C ASP A 263 -10.24 15.36 21.41
N ALA A 264 -10.91 15.40 20.26
CA ALA A 264 -11.01 14.25 19.36
C ALA A 264 -9.63 13.81 18.84
N LYS A 265 -9.39 12.50 18.79
CA LYS A 265 -8.08 11.96 18.43
C LYS A 265 -7.89 12.04 16.92
N VAL A 266 -6.81 12.68 16.48
CA VAL A 266 -6.38 12.68 15.09
C VAL A 266 -5.88 11.27 14.72
N VAL A 267 -6.52 10.66 13.73
CA VAL A 267 -6.14 9.36 13.16
C VAL A 267 -5.07 9.56 12.08
N ARG A 268 -5.27 10.57 11.24
CA ARG A 268 -4.38 10.97 10.14
C ARG A 268 -4.72 12.35 9.59
N VAL A 269 -3.75 13.00 8.97
CA VAL A 269 -3.93 14.14 8.04
C VAL A 269 -3.52 13.66 6.65
N PHE A 270 -4.30 13.98 5.63
CA PHE A 270 -4.09 13.50 4.26
C PHE A 270 -4.66 14.44 3.20
N GLN A 271 -4.17 14.33 1.96
CA GLN A 271 -4.85 14.90 0.80
C GLN A 271 -5.90 13.90 0.32
N GLY A 272 -7.11 14.35 -0.01
CA GLY A 272 -8.19 13.50 -0.51
C GLY A 272 -9.08 14.23 -1.51
N TYR A 273 -10.27 13.68 -1.78
CA TYR A 273 -11.21 14.17 -2.79
C TYR A 273 -11.55 15.66 -2.62
N PHE A 274 -11.71 16.09 -1.36
CA PHE A 274 -12.08 17.47 -1.03
C PHE A 274 -10.88 18.41 -0.80
N GLY A 275 -9.65 17.96 -1.06
CA GLY A 275 -8.44 18.74 -0.76
C GLY A 275 -7.76 18.26 0.52
N LEU A 276 -7.46 19.17 1.45
CA LEU A 276 -6.80 18.82 2.72
C LEU A 276 -7.84 18.26 3.71
N GLN A 277 -7.59 17.07 4.25
CA GLN A 277 -8.52 16.34 5.11
C GLN A 277 -7.84 15.84 6.39
N MET A 278 -8.54 15.87 7.51
CA MET A 278 -8.09 15.35 8.80
C MET A 278 -9.14 14.40 9.38
N GLU A 279 -8.74 13.15 9.58
CA GLU A 279 -9.62 12.10 10.11
C GLU A 279 -9.56 12.09 11.64
N LEU A 280 -10.70 12.28 12.29
CA LEU A 280 -10.84 12.27 13.74
C LEU A 280 -11.62 11.04 14.22
N SER A 281 -11.32 10.60 15.44
CA SER A 281 -11.96 9.46 16.09
C SER A 281 -12.23 9.73 17.57
N GLY A 282 -13.22 9.04 18.14
CA GLY A 282 -13.62 9.20 19.55
C GLY A 282 -14.58 10.36 19.83
N VAL A 283 -14.94 11.11 18.79
CA VAL A 283 -16.05 12.08 18.78
C VAL A 283 -17.29 11.44 18.15
N LYS A 284 -18.44 12.12 18.12
CA LYS A 284 -19.60 11.67 17.34
C LYS A 284 -19.55 12.29 15.95
N ALA A 285 -19.84 11.49 14.92
CA ALA A 285 -20.04 11.94 13.55
C ALA A 285 -20.85 13.27 13.45
N SER A 286 -22.03 13.32 14.07
CA SER A 286 -22.91 14.50 14.05
C SER A 286 -22.43 15.71 14.86
N ARG A 287 -21.41 15.56 15.71
CA ARG A 287 -20.74 16.70 16.36
C ARG A 287 -19.65 17.28 15.46
N LEU A 288 -18.93 16.42 14.75
CA LEU A 288 -17.89 16.85 13.80
C LEU A 288 -18.48 17.58 12.59
N ASP A 289 -19.57 17.04 12.06
CA ASP A 289 -20.37 17.65 11.00
C ASP A 289 -20.87 19.04 11.42
N ALA A 290 -21.56 19.13 12.56
CA ALA A 290 -22.08 20.40 13.08
C ALA A 290 -20.99 21.45 13.39
N PHE A 291 -19.80 21.03 13.84
CA PHE A 291 -18.66 21.94 14.05
C PHE A 291 -18.12 22.51 12.73
N SER A 292 -17.95 21.64 11.73
CA SER A 292 -17.46 22.03 10.40
C SER A 292 -18.48 22.91 9.68
N ALA A 293 -19.77 22.60 9.81
CA ALA A 293 -20.88 23.41 9.32
C ALA A 293 -20.91 24.81 9.97
N MET A 294 -20.73 24.89 11.28
CA MET A 294 -20.66 26.14 12.04
C MET A 294 -19.53 27.05 11.55
N LEU A 295 -18.31 26.52 11.40
CA LEU A 295 -17.16 27.29 10.88
C LEU A 295 -17.32 27.68 9.41
N ALA A 296 -18.06 26.89 8.62
CA ALA A 296 -18.44 27.25 7.24
C ALA A 296 -19.66 28.19 7.16
N GLY A 297 -20.13 28.75 8.28
CA GLY A 297 -21.20 29.76 8.34
C GLY A 297 -22.63 29.22 8.35
N TYR A 298 -22.84 27.91 8.55
CA TYR A 298 -24.15 27.25 8.55
C TYR A 298 -24.79 27.20 9.96
N CYS A 299 -24.69 28.28 10.73
CA CYS A 299 -25.33 28.45 12.04
C CYS A 299 -26.08 29.81 12.11
N SER A 300 -26.59 30.22 13.29
CA SER A 300 -27.11 31.58 13.45
C SER A 300 -25.97 32.57 13.69
N VAL A 301 -26.19 33.85 13.36
CA VAL A 301 -25.19 34.91 13.57
C VAL A 301 -24.84 35.06 15.06
N GLU A 302 -25.83 34.96 15.94
CA GLU A 302 -25.64 35.03 17.40
C GLU A 302 -24.84 33.83 17.94
N ASP A 303 -24.98 32.64 17.34
CA ASP A 303 -24.13 31.48 17.65
C ASP A 303 -22.69 31.65 17.11
N TYR A 304 -22.55 32.19 15.90
CA TYR A 304 -21.25 32.41 15.24
C TYR A 304 -20.41 33.44 16.01
N GLU A 305 -20.95 34.64 16.26
CA GLU A 305 -20.30 35.72 17.03
C GLU A 305 -19.94 35.28 18.46
N ASN A 306 -20.67 34.31 19.03
CA ASN A 306 -20.40 33.77 20.36
C ASN A 306 -19.29 32.69 20.37
N TRP A 307 -19.01 32.01 19.26
CA TRP A 307 -18.07 30.87 19.19
C TRP A 307 -16.81 31.12 18.36
N VAL A 308 -16.86 32.00 17.36
CA VAL A 308 -15.79 32.27 16.40
C VAL A 308 -15.34 33.73 16.55
N ASN A 309 -14.03 33.99 16.54
CA ASN A 309 -13.52 35.36 16.55
C ASN A 309 -13.61 35.98 15.13
N GLU A 310 -13.82 37.28 15.04
CA GLU A 310 -13.73 37.99 13.75
C GLU A 310 -12.28 37.94 13.23
N PRO A 311 -12.04 37.66 11.93
CA PRO A 311 -10.71 37.70 11.36
C PRO A 311 -10.18 39.14 11.29
N GLU A 312 -8.89 39.37 11.58
CA GLU A 312 -8.28 40.68 11.41
C GLU A 312 -8.27 41.09 9.92
N GLU A 313 -8.88 42.23 9.58
CA GLU A 313 -8.80 42.78 8.22
C GLU A 313 -7.36 43.19 7.88
N GLU A 314 -6.69 42.43 7.01
CA GLU A 314 -5.41 42.89 6.44
C GLU A 314 -5.59 44.24 5.72
N PRO A 315 -4.75 45.25 6.01
CA PRO A 315 -4.95 46.60 5.50
C PRO A 315 -4.74 46.65 3.98
N ALA A 316 -5.84 46.91 3.25
CA ALA A 316 -5.91 46.87 1.80
C ALA A 316 -4.74 47.57 1.09
N VAL A 317 -3.92 46.80 0.37
CA VAL A 317 -2.74 47.28 -0.34
C VAL A 317 -3.15 48.25 -1.46
N PRO A 318 -2.67 49.51 -1.47
CA PRO A 318 -3.11 50.50 -2.46
C PRO A 318 -2.58 50.17 -3.85
N VAL A 319 -3.49 49.95 -4.80
CA VAL A 319 -3.16 49.69 -6.21
C VAL A 319 -2.43 50.90 -6.80
N MET A 320 -1.16 50.73 -7.13
CA MET A 320 -0.38 51.73 -7.86
C MET A 320 -0.90 51.86 -9.29
N GLN A 321 -1.38 53.04 -9.66
CA GLN A 321 -1.64 53.37 -11.07
C GLN A 321 -0.34 53.68 -11.79
N GLU A 322 -0.14 53.10 -12.98
CA GLU A 322 0.95 53.48 -13.89
C GLU A 322 0.69 54.86 -14.50
N GLY A 323 1.76 55.65 -14.68
CA GLY A 323 1.74 57.00 -15.28
C GLY A 323 3.14 57.53 -15.57
#